data_AF-A0A2Z6IIR6-F1
#
_entry.id   AF-A0A2Z6IIR6-F1
#
_cell.length_a   1.000
_cell.length_b   1.000
_cell.length_c   1.000
_cell.angle_alpha   90.00
_cell.angle_beta   90.00
_cell.angle_gamma   90.00
#
_symmetry.space_group_name_H-M   'P 1'
#
loop_
_entity.id
_entity.type
_entity.pdbx_description
1 polymer ?
#
loop_
_entity_poly.entity_id
_entity_poly.type
_entity_poly.pdbx_seq_one_letter_code
_entity_poly.pdbx_strand_id
1 'polypeptide(L)'
;MRKGGWMRNAPVPMLMPIVWRHAVDLKLTPAQETDLKNWRAQQLKEMPTWRQNMQVHNAALRDALLNGESGSAIVPLREAVLKDHATMLEHGIQQVNYLHKILTPVQWQKATALYKEIGGRRGPWSK
;
A
#
# COMPACT_ATOMS: atom_id res chain seq x y z
N MET A 1 -14.11 -7.73 11.83
CA MET A 1 -13.20 -7.86 10.66
C MET A 1 -11.78 -7.52 11.09
N ARG A 2 -10.82 -8.45 10.94
CA ARG A 2 -9.41 -8.23 11.33
C ARG A 2 -8.84 -7.04 10.55
N LYS A 3 -8.52 -5.94 11.24
CA LYS A 3 -7.75 -4.80 10.71
C LYS A 3 -6.40 -5.32 10.20
N GLY A 4 -6.27 -5.63 8.91
CA GLY A 4 -5.00 -6.03 8.31
C GLY A 4 -5.04 -7.14 7.26
N GLY A 5 -6.18 -7.78 7.01
CA GLY A 5 -6.28 -8.88 6.03
C GLY A 5 -5.95 -8.48 4.59
N TRP A 6 -6.34 -7.29 4.16
CA TRP A 6 -6.16 -6.86 2.78
C TRP A 6 -4.70 -6.54 2.42
N MET A 7 -3.94 -5.96 3.36
CA MET A 7 -2.50 -5.70 3.17
C MET A 7 -1.68 -6.99 3.05
N ARG A 8 -2.20 -8.13 3.52
CA ARG A 8 -1.51 -9.43 3.48
C ARG A 8 -1.45 -10.02 2.07
N ASN A 9 -2.46 -9.75 1.24
CA ASN A 9 -2.56 -10.30 -0.12
C ASN A 9 -2.41 -9.19 -1.18
N ALA A 10 -1.89 -8.03 -0.80
CA ALA A 10 -1.60 -6.98 -1.76
C ALA A 10 -0.52 -7.48 -2.74
N PRO A 11 -0.67 -7.22 -4.06
CA PRO A 11 0.29 -7.67 -5.07
C PRO A 11 1.66 -6.98 -4.95
N VAL A 12 1.75 -5.91 -4.14
CA VAL A 12 2.98 -5.14 -3.95
C VAL A 12 3.34 -5.06 -2.46
N PRO A 13 4.61 -5.26 -2.10
CA PRO A 13 5.04 -5.19 -0.71
C PRO A 13 4.98 -3.75 -0.16
N MET A 14 4.39 -3.60 1.02
CA MET A 14 4.36 -2.33 1.75
C MET A 14 5.66 -2.12 2.55
N LEU A 15 6.71 -1.68 1.86
CA LEU A 15 8.05 -1.54 2.45
C LEU A 15 8.28 -0.20 3.17
N MET A 16 7.65 0.91 2.75
CA MET A 16 7.91 2.22 3.35
C MET A 16 7.62 2.27 4.86
N PRO A 17 6.51 1.71 5.37
CA PRO A 17 6.26 1.69 6.81
C PRO A 17 7.32 0.89 7.59
N ILE A 18 7.88 -0.17 6.97
CA ILE A 18 8.95 -0.98 7.56
C ILE A 18 10.23 -0.14 7.62
N VAL A 19 10.61 0.49 6.50
CA VAL A 19 11.82 1.32 6.42
C VAL A 19 11.79 2.46 7.44
N TRP A 20 10.65 3.14 7.62
CA TRP A 20 10.54 4.18 8.66
C TRP A 20 10.62 3.64 10.08
N ARG A 21 9.87 2.57 10.39
CA ARG A 21 9.84 2.01 11.74
C ARG A 21 11.21 1.47 12.16
N HIS A 22 12.00 1.02 11.19
CA HIS A 22 13.33 0.44 11.38
C HIS A 22 14.46 1.37 10.89
N ALA A 23 14.24 2.68 10.80
CA ALA A 23 15.24 3.63 10.28
C ALA A 23 16.58 3.54 11.04
N VAL A 24 16.52 3.43 12.37
CA VAL A 24 17.69 3.23 13.24
C VAL A 24 18.39 1.90 12.96
N ASP A 25 17.62 0.81 12.85
CA ASP A 25 18.16 -0.52 12.57
C ASP A 25 18.79 -0.61 11.18
N LEU A 26 18.22 0.10 10.21
CA LEU A 26 18.73 0.23 8.84
C LEU A 26 19.91 1.20 8.75
N LYS A 27 20.24 1.90 9.84
CA LYS A 27 21.28 2.93 9.87
C LYS A 27 21.10 3.92 8.73
N LEU A 28 19.88 4.41 8.54
CA LEU A 28 19.61 5.39 7.49
C LEU A 28 20.45 6.64 7.74
N THR A 29 21.04 7.19 6.68
CA THR A 29 21.76 8.45 6.77
C THR A 29 20.77 9.62 6.88
N PRO A 30 21.18 10.78 7.42
CA PRO A 30 20.35 11.98 7.43
C PRO A 30 19.85 12.38 6.03
N ALA A 31 20.65 12.12 4.99
CA ALA A 31 20.27 12.34 3.60
C ALA A 31 19.13 11.40 3.17
N GLN A 32 19.25 10.09 3.44
CA GLN A 32 18.21 9.11 3.15
C GLN A 32 16.89 9.42 3.89
N GLU A 33 16.97 9.83 5.15
CA GLU A 33 15.79 10.25 5.91
C GLU A 33 15.12 11.50 5.34
N THR A 34 15.92 12.46 4.86
CA THR A 34 15.42 13.67 4.21
C THR A 34 14.72 13.34 2.89
N ASP A 35 15.34 12.48 2.08
CA ASP A 35 14.78 11.95 0.85
C ASP A 35 13.41 11.29 1.10
N LEU A 36 13.34 10.40 2.10
CA LEU A 36 12.12 9.74 2.52
C LEU A 36 11.01 10.73 2.93
N LYS A 37 11.36 11.79 3.67
CA LYS A 37 10.41 12.86 4.07
C LYS A 37 9.90 13.63 2.85
N ASN A 38 10.78 13.96 1.91
CA ASN A 38 10.43 14.67 0.68
C ASN A 38 9.49 13.84 -0.20
N TRP A 39 9.80 12.56 -0.39
CA TRP A 39 8.94 11.64 -1.13
C TRP A 39 7.56 11.53 -0.47
N ARG A 40 7.50 11.38 0.86
CA ARG A 40 6.23 11.38 1.60
C ARG A 40 5.43 12.65 1.36
N ALA A 41 6.07 13.81 1.45
CA ALA A 41 5.41 15.10 1.27
C ALA A 41 4.81 15.24 -0.14
N GLN A 42 5.49 14.71 -1.16
CA GLN A 42 4.97 14.66 -2.53
C GLN A 42 3.75 13.74 -2.64
N GLN A 43 3.83 12.52 -2.10
CA GLN A 43 2.71 11.57 -2.15
C GLN A 43 1.49 12.05 -1.35
N LEU A 44 1.69 12.76 -0.24
CA LEU A 44 0.61 13.28 0.61
C LEU A 44 -0.25 14.36 -0.05
N LYS A 45 0.17 14.95 -1.18
CA LYS A 45 -0.63 15.96 -1.88
C LYS A 45 -1.90 15.37 -2.48
N GLU A 46 -1.82 14.18 -3.05
CA GLU A 46 -2.92 13.57 -3.82
C GLU A 46 -3.53 12.35 -3.12
N MET A 47 -2.76 11.69 -2.25
CA MET A 47 -3.19 10.48 -1.55
C MET A 47 -4.46 10.62 -0.70
N PRO A 48 -4.68 11.69 0.09
CA PRO A 48 -5.88 11.82 0.91
C PRO A 48 -7.16 11.83 0.06
N THR A 49 -7.18 12.63 -1.00
CA THR A 49 -8.30 12.76 -1.93
C THR A 49 -8.56 11.44 -2.66
N TRP A 50 -7.50 10.80 -3.19
CA TRP A 50 -7.64 9.50 -3.84
C TRP A 50 -8.21 8.43 -2.89
N ARG A 51 -7.72 8.35 -1.65
CA ARG A 51 -8.25 7.39 -0.65
C ARG A 51 -9.71 7.63 -0.32
N GLN A 52 -10.12 8.88 -0.22
CA GLN A 52 -11.52 9.24 0.00
C GLN A 52 -12.38 8.79 -1.18
N ASN A 53 -11.96 9.09 -2.42
CA ASN A 53 -12.67 8.68 -3.63
C ASN A 53 -12.80 7.16 -3.73
N MET A 54 -11.72 6.43 -3.45
CA MET A 54 -11.75 4.96 -3.40
C MET A 54 -12.75 4.43 -2.39
N GLN A 55 -12.90 5.04 -1.22
CA GLN A 55 -13.91 4.65 -0.24
C GLN A 55 -15.33 4.90 -0.76
N VAL A 56 -15.56 6.05 -1.40
CA VAL A 56 -16.84 6.43 -2.00
C VAL A 56 -17.22 5.47 -3.14
N HIS A 57 -16.31 5.21 -4.09
CA HIS A 57 -16.58 4.30 -5.21
C HIS A 57 -16.86 2.87 -4.74
N ASN A 58 -16.11 2.37 -3.75
CA ASN A 58 -16.35 1.05 -3.17
C ASN A 58 -17.68 0.96 -2.43
N ALA A 59 -18.12 2.03 -1.75
CA ALA A 59 -19.43 2.08 -1.11
C ALA A 59 -20.54 2.10 -2.15
N ALA A 60 -20.46 2.99 -3.14
CA ALA A 60 -21.44 3.10 -4.21
C ALA A 60 -21.62 1.80 -4.99
N LEU A 61 -20.53 1.13 -5.38
CA LEU A 61 -20.61 -0.18 -6.05
C LEU A 61 -21.25 -1.24 -5.15
N ARG A 62 -20.90 -1.27 -3.86
CA ARG A 62 -21.49 -2.22 -2.91
C ARG A 62 -23.00 -1.99 -2.76
N ASP A 63 -23.42 -0.75 -2.61
CA ASP A 63 -24.82 -0.41 -2.39
C ASP A 63 -25.66 -0.71 -3.64
N ALA A 64 -25.15 -0.37 -4.84
CA ALA A 64 -25.79 -0.72 -6.11
C ALA A 64 -26.00 -2.23 -6.25
N LEU A 65 -24.98 -3.03 -5.94
CA LEU A 65 -25.08 -4.50 -5.99
C LEU A 65 -26.06 -5.06 -4.95
N LEU A 66 -26.11 -4.50 -3.74
CA LEU A 66 -27.06 -4.90 -2.70
C LEU A 66 -28.52 -4.55 -3.07
N ASN A 67 -28.72 -3.49 -3.85
CA ASN A 67 -30.01 -3.07 -4.38
C ASN A 67 -30.44 -3.85 -5.64
N GLY A 68 -29.63 -4.81 -6.11
CA GLY A 68 -29.93 -5.62 -7.29
C GLY A 68 -29.66 -4.93 -8.62
N GLU A 69 -28.94 -3.80 -8.62
CA GLU A 69 -28.51 -3.14 -9.86
C GLU A 69 -27.55 -4.03 -10.65
N SER A 70 -27.65 -4.01 -11.98
CA SER A 70 -26.86 -4.85 -12.86
C SER A 70 -26.73 -4.23 -14.26
N GLY A 71 -25.98 -4.91 -15.14
CA GLY A 71 -25.79 -4.46 -16.52
C GLY A 71 -25.12 -3.09 -16.60
N SER A 72 -25.67 -2.21 -17.43
CA SER A 72 -25.10 -0.88 -17.70
C SER A 72 -25.08 0.05 -16.47
N ALA A 73 -25.97 -0.15 -15.50
CA ALA A 73 -26.06 0.71 -14.30
C ALA A 73 -24.78 0.63 -13.43
N ILE A 74 -24.17 -0.55 -13.33
CA ILE A 74 -22.99 -0.76 -12.47
C ILE A 74 -21.65 -0.56 -13.21
N VAL A 75 -21.66 -0.43 -14.54
CA VAL A 75 -20.44 -0.26 -15.35
C VAL A 75 -19.56 0.91 -14.87
N PRO A 76 -20.08 2.15 -14.74
CA PRO A 76 -19.24 3.28 -14.30
C PRO A 76 -18.68 3.08 -12.89
N LEU A 77 -19.44 2.46 -11.99
CA LEU A 77 -19.00 2.16 -10.61
C LEU A 77 -17.87 1.13 -10.60
N ARG A 78 -18.00 0.08 -11.42
CA ARG A 78 -16.95 -0.93 -11.60
C ARG A 78 -15.67 -0.32 -12.18
N GLU A 79 -15.79 0.51 -13.20
CA GLU A 79 -14.65 1.19 -13.83
C GLU A 79 -13.92 2.11 -12.85
N ALA A 80 -14.66 2.85 -12.02
CA ALA A 80 -14.08 3.67 -10.97
C ALA A 80 -13.27 2.85 -9.95
N VAL A 81 -13.83 1.74 -9.45
CA VAL A 81 -13.13 0.83 -8.52
C VAL A 81 -11.89 0.20 -9.17
N LEU A 82 -11.98 -0.21 -10.43
CA LEU A 82 -10.83 -0.76 -11.16
C LEU A 82 -9.72 0.29 -11.31
N LYS A 83 -10.07 1.53 -11.65
CA LYS A 83 -9.12 2.64 -11.73
C LYS A 83 -8.44 2.89 -10.40
N ASP A 84 -9.18 2.90 -9.28
CA ASP A 84 -8.58 3.09 -7.96
C ASP A 84 -7.60 1.96 -7.61
N HIS A 85 -7.95 0.72 -7.92
CA HIS A 85 -7.07 -0.42 -7.68
C HIS A 85 -5.80 -0.37 -8.53
N ALA A 86 -5.90 0.08 -9.79
CA ALA A 86 -4.75 0.31 -10.66
C ALA A 86 -3.86 1.43 -10.10
N THR A 87 -4.44 2.53 -9.64
CA THR A 87 -3.71 3.62 -8.98
C THR A 87 -2.98 3.11 -7.74
N MET A 88 -3.63 2.32 -6.88
CA MET A 88 -2.96 1.74 -5.72
C MET A 88 -1.77 0.87 -6.11
N LEU A 89 -1.93 0.00 -7.11
CA LEU A 89 -0.88 -0.88 -7.62
C LEU A 89 0.34 -0.05 -8.04
N GLU A 90 0.10 0.99 -8.83
CA GLU A 90 1.13 1.91 -9.31
C GLU A 90 1.86 2.61 -8.15
N HIS A 91 1.14 3.17 -7.17
CA HIS A 91 1.77 3.78 -6.00
C HIS A 91 2.60 2.78 -5.18
N GLY A 92 2.13 1.54 -5.08
CA GLY A 92 2.89 0.46 -4.47
C GLY A 92 4.23 0.24 -5.20
N ILE A 93 4.20 0.14 -6.53
CA ILE A 93 5.39 -0.09 -7.36
C ILE A 93 6.35 1.09 -7.26
N GLN A 94 5.84 2.32 -7.34
CA GLN A 94 6.64 3.54 -7.20
C GLN A 94 7.36 3.61 -5.87
N GLN A 95 6.69 3.24 -4.77
CA GLN A 95 7.29 3.15 -3.45
C GLN A 95 8.47 2.16 -3.43
N VAL A 96 8.29 0.96 -4.00
CA VAL A 96 9.33 -0.09 -4.05
C VAL A 96 10.52 0.39 -4.87
N ASN A 97 10.28 0.95 -6.05
CA ASN A 97 11.32 1.48 -6.93
C ASN A 97 12.10 2.63 -6.26
N TYR A 98 11.39 3.51 -5.56
CA TYR A 98 12.02 4.61 -4.84
C TYR A 98 12.93 4.11 -3.71
N LEU A 99 12.46 3.15 -2.91
CA LEU A 99 13.25 2.56 -1.84
C LEU A 99 14.48 1.83 -2.37
N HIS A 100 14.36 1.12 -3.49
CA HIS A 100 15.48 0.46 -4.14
C HIS A 100 16.55 1.46 -4.62
N LYS A 101 16.15 2.68 -5.00
CA LYS A 101 17.08 3.75 -5.42
C LYS A 101 17.88 4.32 -4.25
N ILE A 102 17.23 4.53 -3.10
CA ILE A 102 17.86 5.26 -1.98
C ILE A 102 18.56 4.36 -0.97
N LEU A 103 18.14 3.10 -0.84
CA LEU A 103 18.74 2.16 0.10
C LEU A 103 19.98 1.50 -0.52
N THR A 104 20.99 1.25 0.31
CA THR A 104 22.14 0.41 -0.10
C THR A 104 21.69 -1.05 -0.25
N PRO A 105 22.46 -1.91 -0.96
CA PRO A 105 22.14 -3.33 -1.08
C PRO A 105 21.94 -4.03 0.28
N VAL A 106 22.75 -3.69 1.28
CA VAL A 106 22.66 -4.25 2.64
C VAL A 106 21.38 -3.79 3.34
N GLN A 107 21.03 -2.50 3.24
CA GLN A 107 19.78 -1.96 3.79
C GLN A 107 18.55 -2.58 3.11
N TRP A 108 18.60 -2.76 1.79
CA TRP A 108 17.54 -3.40 1.02
C TRP A 108 17.31 -4.86 1.43
N GLN A 109 18.39 -5.63 1.59
CA GLN A 109 18.32 -7.00 2.09
C GLN A 109 17.69 -7.05 3.49
N LYS A 110 18.07 -6.14 4.39
CA LYS A 110 17.49 -6.07 5.73
C LYS A 110 16.01 -5.69 5.71
N ALA A 111 15.62 -4.70 4.90
CA ALA A 111 14.23 -4.28 4.77
C ALA A 111 13.32 -5.39 4.19
N THR A 112 13.81 -6.12 3.19
CA THR A 112 13.06 -7.24 2.59
C THR A 112 13.02 -8.47 3.49
N ALA A 113 14.05 -8.73 4.30
CA ALA A 113 14.02 -9.75 5.34
C ALA A 113 12.95 -9.44 6.41
N LEU A 114 12.90 -8.19 6.90
CA LEU A 114 11.86 -7.73 7.83
C LEU A 114 10.45 -7.88 7.23
N TYR A 115 10.27 -7.54 5.95
CA TYR A 115 8.99 -7.76 5.26
C TYR A 115 8.58 -9.25 5.24
N LYS A 116 9.51 -10.14 4.90
CA LYS A 116 9.28 -11.58 4.88
C LYS A 116 9.01 -12.13 6.28
N GLU A 117 9.69 -11.63 7.31
CA GLU A 117 9.44 -12.02 8.69
C GLU A 117 8.04 -11.62 9.14
N ILE A 118 7.59 -10.39 8.83
CA ILE A 118 6.24 -9.92 9.16
C ILE A 118 5.18 -10.76 8.41
N GLY A 119 5.43 -11.11 7.14
CA GLY A 119 4.56 -12.01 6.37
C GLY A 119 4.65 -13.48 6.83
N GLY A 120 5.78 -13.86 7.40
CA GLY A 120 6.16 -15.21 7.82
C GLY A 120 5.88 -15.53 9.29
N ARG A 121 5.56 -14.54 10.15
CA ARG A 121 4.98 -14.71 11.49
C ARG A 121 3.59 -15.35 11.36
N ARG A 122 3.61 -16.63 11.02
CA ARG A 122 2.54 -17.62 11.06
C ARG A 122 2.66 -18.37 12.39
N GLY A 123 1.63 -18.28 13.24
CA GLY A 123 1.32 -19.23 14.31
C GLY A 123 0.97 -18.59 15.67
N PRO A 124 0.05 -19.16 16.50
CA PRO A 124 -0.85 -20.31 16.30
C PRO A 124 -2.34 -19.93 16.39
N TRP A 125 -3.10 -20.17 15.32
CA TRP A 125 -4.53 -20.54 15.41
C TRP A 125 -4.78 -21.62 14.35
N SER A 126 -4.01 -22.69 14.52
CA SER A 126 -4.42 -24.07 14.30
C SER A 126 -4.78 -24.62 15.68
N LYS A 127 -6.00 -24.30 16.12
CA LYS A 127 -6.90 -25.05 17.00
C LYS A 127 -8.23 -24.33 16.98
#